data_AF-A0A9R1CV60-F1
#
_entry.id   AF-A0A9R1CV60-F1
#
_cell.length_a   1.000
_cell.length_b   1.000
_cell.length_c   1.000
_cell.angle_alpha   90.00
_cell.angle_beta   90.00
_cell.angle_gamma   90.00
#
_symmetry.space_group_name_H-M   'P 1'
#
loop_
_entity.id
_entity.type
_entity.pdbx_description
1 polymer ?
#
loop_
_entity_poly.entity_id
_entity_poly.type
_entity_poly.pdbx_seq_one_letter_code
_entity_poly.pdbx_strand_id
1 'polypeptide(L)'
;MVQEKAIPARLWTALDGYDIGGGFGRPCPSCEQEYEPGNRLFVITERPPNTDEWIVSSVVCAECGQRSLPDDERRPSVDQALVSADLAVAGMTLALDGESARLLDRSPAKDE
;
A
#
# COMPACT_ATOMS: atom_id res chain seq x y z
N MET A 1 -13.45 -3.53 -12.64
CA MET A 1 -13.46 -2.09 -12.32
C MET A 1 -13.16 -1.98 -10.85
N VAL A 2 -11.95 -1.55 -10.50
CA VAL A 2 -11.53 -1.34 -9.11
C VAL A 2 -12.19 -0.04 -8.65
N GLN A 3 -13.02 -0.08 -7.61
CA GLN A 3 -13.65 1.14 -7.05
C GLN A 3 -12.57 1.94 -6.32
N GLU A 4 -12.06 2.99 -6.96
CA GLU A 4 -11.15 3.95 -6.34
C GLU A 4 -11.90 4.68 -5.22
N LYS A 5 -11.54 4.40 -3.97
CA LYS A 5 -12.15 5.00 -2.77
C LYS A 5 -11.17 5.96 -2.10
N ALA A 6 -11.70 6.87 -1.29
CA ALA A 6 -10.88 7.66 -0.39
C ALA A 6 -10.23 6.74 0.67
N ILE A 7 -8.94 6.97 0.94
CA ILE A 7 -8.20 6.22 1.95
C ILE A 7 -8.76 6.59 3.35
N PRO A 8 -9.11 5.62 4.20
CA PRO A 8 -9.59 5.90 5.55
C PRO A 8 -8.49 6.56 6.39
N ALA A 9 -8.86 7.50 7.28
CA ALA A 9 -7.92 8.31 8.05
C ALA A 9 -6.88 7.50 8.86
N ARG A 10 -7.27 6.34 9.39
CA ARG A 10 -6.35 5.43 10.12
C ARG A 10 -5.28 4.85 9.19
N LEU A 11 -5.67 4.42 8.00
CA LEU A 11 -4.75 3.91 6.99
C LEU A 11 -3.86 5.03 6.45
N TRP A 12 -4.42 6.22 6.25
CA TRP A 12 -3.65 7.40 5.88
C TRP A 12 -2.53 7.65 6.88
N THR A 13 -2.86 7.67 8.17
CA THR A 13 -1.87 7.94 9.24
C THR A 13 -0.76 6.90 9.29
N ALA A 14 -1.05 5.63 8.95
CA ALA A 14 -0.05 4.56 8.93
C ALA A 14 0.90 4.65 7.74
N LEU A 15 0.45 5.28 6.64
CA LEU A 15 1.17 5.35 5.38
C LEU A 15 1.86 6.70 5.16
N ASP A 16 1.33 7.78 5.72
CA ASP A 16 1.82 9.14 5.52
C ASP A 16 3.23 9.29 6.10
N GLY A 17 4.20 9.61 5.26
CA GLY A 17 5.60 9.72 5.67
C GLY A 17 6.25 8.37 6.00
N TYR A 18 5.64 7.24 5.64
CA TYR A 18 6.24 5.93 5.85
C TYR A 18 7.54 5.80 5.04
N ASP A 19 8.65 5.55 5.76
CA ASP A 19 9.97 5.38 5.16
C ASP A 19 10.13 3.97 4.60
N ILE A 20 9.96 3.83 3.29
CA ILE A 20 10.15 2.53 2.63
C ILE A 20 11.63 2.14 2.59
N GLY A 21 12.54 3.13 2.62
CA GLY A 21 13.98 2.90 2.60
C GLY A 21 14.47 2.12 3.82
N GLY A 22 13.94 2.43 5.00
CA GLY A 22 14.23 1.72 6.25
C GLY A 22 13.42 0.44 6.46
N GLY A 23 12.23 0.33 5.85
CA GLY A 23 11.35 -0.83 6.01
C GLY A 23 11.57 -1.96 5.00
N PHE A 24 11.44 -1.65 3.71
CA PHE A 24 11.45 -2.63 2.60
C PHE A 24 12.68 -2.52 1.70
N GLY A 25 13.43 -1.42 1.82
CA GLY A 25 14.61 -1.14 1.02
C GLY A 25 14.30 -0.44 -0.30
N ARG A 26 15.29 -0.45 -1.19
CA ARG A 26 15.26 0.28 -2.46
C ARG A 26 14.72 -0.52 -3.65
N PRO A 27 14.91 -1.83 -3.78
CA PRO A 27 14.37 -2.55 -4.93
C PRO A 27 12.98 -3.13 -4.66
N CYS A 28 12.16 -3.15 -5.69
CA CYS A 28 10.89 -3.86 -5.69
C CYS A 28 11.10 -5.33 -5.37
N PRO A 29 10.43 -5.91 -4.36
CA PRO A 29 10.67 -7.30 -3.98
C PRO A 29 10.23 -8.31 -5.05
N SER A 30 9.39 -7.91 -6.01
CA SER A 30 8.90 -8.80 -7.07
C SER A 30 9.74 -8.78 -8.35
N CYS A 31 10.36 -7.66 -8.70
CA CYS A 31 11.09 -7.51 -9.97
C CYS A 31 12.49 -6.93 -9.82
N GLU A 32 12.93 -6.67 -8.58
CA GLU A 32 14.24 -6.13 -8.23
C GLU A 32 14.53 -4.72 -8.79
N GLN A 33 13.53 -4.07 -9.39
CA GLN A 33 13.64 -2.71 -9.92
C GLN A 33 13.82 -1.70 -8.78
N GLU A 34 14.87 -0.89 -8.87
CA GLU A 34 15.10 0.18 -7.89
C GLU A 34 13.99 1.24 -7.92
N TYR A 35 13.55 1.65 -6.74
CA TYR A 35 12.63 2.74 -6.57
C TYR A 35 13.34 4.07 -6.74
N GLU A 36 12.78 4.89 -7.62
CA GLU A 36 13.22 6.26 -7.84
C GLU A 36 12.20 7.25 -7.29
N PRO A 37 12.65 8.39 -6.76
CA PRO A 37 11.78 9.52 -6.46
C PRO A 37 10.82 9.86 -7.58
N GLY A 38 9.54 10.04 -7.25
CA GLY A 38 8.47 10.29 -8.21
C GLY A 38 7.88 9.02 -8.81
N ASN A 39 8.42 7.84 -8.52
CA ASN A 39 7.78 6.58 -8.91
C ASN A 39 6.46 6.41 -8.16
N ARG A 40 5.44 5.98 -8.90
CA ARG A 40 4.21 5.48 -8.31
C ARG A 40 4.42 4.08 -7.78
N LEU A 41 4.13 3.89 -6.50
CA LEU A 41 4.24 2.63 -5.80
C LEU A 41 2.87 2.15 -5.33
N PHE A 42 2.76 0.84 -5.18
CA PHE A 42 1.62 0.20 -4.54
C PHE A 42 2.03 -0.33 -3.19
N VAL A 43 1.20 -0.03 -2.21
CA VAL A 43 1.46 -0.35 -0.81
C VAL A 43 0.36 -1.25 -0.33
N ILE A 44 0.76 -2.45 0.05
CA ILE A 44 -0.11 -3.46 0.63
C ILE A 44 -0.01 -3.28 2.14
N THR A 45 -1.15 -2.97 2.74
CA THR A 45 -1.29 -2.85 4.18
C THR A 45 -2.24 -3.90 4.70
N GLU A 46 -1.92 -4.43 5.87
CA GLU A 46 -2.72 -5.40 6.56
C GLU A 46 -3.09 -4.87 7.94
N ARG A 47 -4.32 -5.11 8.37
CA ARG A 47 -4.81 -4.82 9.70
C ARG A 47 -5.25 -6.13 10.34
N PRO A 48 -4.48 -6.64 11.32
CA PRO A 48 -4.84 -7.85 12.03
C PRO A 48 -6.21 -7.76 12.73
N PRO A 49 -6.89 -8.90 12.95
CA PRO A 49 -8.12 -8.91 13.71
C PRO A 49 -7.82 -8.48 15.16
N ASN A 50 -8.70 -7.66 15.73
CA ASN A 50 -8.59 -7.09 17.08
C ASN A 50 -7.59 -5.93 17.24
N THR A 51 -7.15 -5.29 16.14
CA THR A 51 -6.43 -4.01 16.21
C THR A 51 -7.00 -2.98 15.24
N ASP A 52 -6.79 -1.71 15.58
CA ASP A 52 -7.07 -0.55 14.72
C ASP A 52 -5.82 -0.09 13.95
N GLU A 53 -4.69 -0.74 14.17
CA GLU A 53 -3.41 -0.40 13.55
C GLU A 53 -3.23 -1.11 12.21
N TRP A 54 -2.98 -0.30 11.17
CA TRP A 54 -2.58 -0.79 9.85
C TRP A 54 -1.06 -0.95 9.82
N ILE A 55 -0.62 -2.08 9.28
CA ILE A 55 0.79 -2.43 9.14
C ILE A 55 1.09 -2.49 7.65
N VAL A 56 2.16 -1.83 7.21
CA VAL A 56 2.66 -2.00 5.85
C VAL A 56 3.29 -3.39 5.74
N SER A 57 2.71 -4.24 4.90
CA SER A 57 3.21 -5.60 4.70
C SER A 57 4.11 -5.73 3.48
N SER A 58 3.88 -4.92 2.44
CA SER A 58 4.70 -4.94 1.23
C SER A 58 4.55 -3.66 0.44
N VAL A 59 5.62 -3.25 -0.23
CA VAL A 59 5.62 -2.15 -1.19
C VAL A 59 6.13 -2.72 -2.51
N VAL A 60 5.48 -2.39 -3.62
CA VAL A 60 5.86 -2.86 -4.96
C VAL A 60 5.76 -1.72 -5.96
N CYS A 61 6.48 -1.81 -7.07
CA CYS A 61 6.38 -0.83 -8.15
C CYS A 61 5.00 -0.86 -8.82
N ALA A 62 4.67 0.19 -9.57
CA ALA A 62 3.40 0.31 -10.28
C ALA A 62 3.03 -0.94 -11.11
N GLU A 63 3.99 -1.46 -11.87
CA GLU A 63 3.79 -2.60 -12.76
C GLU A 63 3.48 -3.89 -11.98
N CYS A 64 4.24 -4.16 -10.91
CA CYS A 64 4.02 -5.33 -10.07
C CYS A 64 2.70 -5.23 -9.29
N GLY A 65 2.36 -4.05 -8.75
CA GLY A 65 1.09 -3.87 -8.02
C GLY A 65 -0.16 -3.99 -8.89
N GLN A 66 -0.09 -3.56 -10.16
CA GLN A 66 -1.19 -3.77 -11.12
C GLN A 66 -1.36 -5.25 -11.51
N ARG A 67 -0.26 -6.01 -11.57
CA ARG A 67 -0.27 -7.44 -11.94
C ARG A 67 -0.62 -8.35 -10.76
N SER A 68 -0.17 -7.99 -9.56
CA SER A 68 -0.40 -8.72 -8.31
C SER A 68 -1.61 -8.18 -7.55
N LEU A 69 -2.65 -7.69 -8.25
CA LEU A 69 -3.92 -7.37 -7.60
C LEU A 69 -4.30 -8.57 -6.70
N PRO A 70 -4.69 -8.34 -5.43
CA PRO A 70 -4.48 -9.25 -4.29
C PRO A 70 -5.34 -10.54 -4.28
N ASP A 71 -5.83 -10.98 -5.43
CA ASP A 71 -6.69 -12.16 -5.55
C ASP A 71 -6.02 -13.43 -4.99
N ASP A 72 -4.69 -13.55 -5.11
CA ASP A 72 -3.95 -14.76 -4.70
C ASP A 72 -3.57 -14.79 -3.21
N GLU A 73 -3.52 -13.62 -2.52
CA GLU A 73 -3.05 -13.51 -1.12
C GLU A 73 -4.12 -13.01 -0.14
N ARG A 74 -5.39 -12.99 -0.57
CA ARG A 74 -6.53 -12.63 0.28
C ARG A 74 -6.65 -13.56 1.48
N ARG A 75 -6.12 -13.12 2.61
CA ARG A 75 -6.28 -13.79 3.90
C ARG A 75 -7.64 -13.40 4.47
N PRO A 76 -8.59 -14.34 4.63
CA PRO A 76 -9.96 -14.02 5.03
C PRO A 76 -10.07 -13.48 6.46
N SER A 77 -9.01 -13.62 7.26
CA SER A 77 -8.99 -13.27 8.69
C SER A 77 -8.39 -11.89 8.99
N VAL A 78 -7.89 -11.16 7.99
CA VAL A 78 -7.24 -9.85 8.15
C VAL A 78 -7.82 -8.85 7.17
N ASP A 79 -8.01 -7.60 7.60
CA ASP A 79 -8.32 -6.51 6.67
C ASP A 79 -7.06 -6.24 5.83
N GLN A 80 -7.19 -6.20 4.51
CA GLN A 80 -6.10 -5.85 3.60
C GLN A 80 -6.51 -4.63 2.78
N ALA A 81 -5.61 -3.67 2.63
CA ALA A 81 -5.82 -2.50 1.81
C ALA A 81 -4.65 -2.26 0.87
N LEU A 82 -4.98 -2.08 -0.41
CA LEU A 82 -4.04 -1.74 -1.46
C LEU A 82 -4.15 -0.25 -1.77
N VAL A 83 -3.07 0.49 -1.53
CA VAL A 83 -3.02 1.94 -1.74
C VAL A 83 -1.97 2.26 -2.80
N SER A 84 -2.31 3.06 -3.81
CA SER A 84 -1.31 3.69 -4.65
C SER A 84 -0.82 4.97 -3.99
N ALA A 85 0.49 5.20 -3.99
CA ALA A 85 1.11 6.43 -3.49
C ALA A 85 2.33 6.77 -4.34
N ASP A 86 2.72 8.05 -4.37
CA ASP A 86 3.93 8.48 -5.06
C ASP A 86 5.10 8.52 -4.06
N LEU A 87 6.29 8.11 -4.51
CA LEU A 87 7.48 8.14 -3.68
C LEU A 87 8.06 9.56 -3.62
N ALA A 88 8.17 10.12 -2.43
CA ALA A 88 8.75 11.45 -2.25
C ALA A 88 10.25 11.46 -2.53
N VAL A 89 10.73 12.57 -3.11
CA VAL A 89 12.17 12.81 -3.35
C VAL A 89 12.96 12.91 -2.06
N ALA A 90 12.35 13.44 -1.00
CA ALA A 90 12.99 13.55 0.30
C ALA A 90 12.91 12.21 1.04
N GLY A 91 14.00 11.44 0.99
CA GLY A 91 14.22 10.35 1.93
C GLY A 91 13.49 9.05 1.67
N MET A 92 12.98 8.79 0.46
CA MET A 92 12.24 7.55 0.14
C MET A 92 11.04 7.32 1.07
N THR A 93 10.33 8.39 1.40
CA THR A 93 9.08 8.31 2.15
C THR A 93 7.88 8.32 1.22
N LEU A 94 6.82 7.61 1.57
CA LEU A 94 5.55 7.71 0.83
C LEU A 94 4.96 9.12 0.98
N ALA A 95 4.65 9.77 -0.14
CA ALA A 95 3.85 10.97 -0.17
C ALA A 95 2.39 10.59 -0.40
N LEU A 96 1.55 10.83 0.60
CA LEU A 96 0.11 10.74 0.43
C LEU A 96 -0.46 12.14 0.29
N ASP A 97 -1.10 12.38 -0.85
CA ASP A 97 -1.96 13.53 -1.04
C ASP A 97 -3.23 13.12 -1.79
N GLY A 98 -4.24 13.98 -1.78
CA GLY A 98 -5.54 13.67 -2.37
C GLY A 98 -5.51 13.47 -3.89
N GLU A 99 -4.41 13.74 -4.58
CA GLU A 99 -4.22 13.52 -6.01
C GLU A 99 -3.42 12.24 -6.29
N SER A 100 -2.36 12.00 -5.51
CA SER A 100 -1.45 10.85 -5.66
C SER A 100 -1.92 9.59 -4.93
N ALA A 101 -2.57 9.75 -3.77
CA ALA A 101 -2.96 8.65 -2.92
C ALA A 101 -4.38 8.15 -3.21
N ARG A 102 -4.52 6.87 -3.55
CA ARG A 102 -5.82 6.24 -3.83
C ARG A 102 -5.91 4.87 -3.19
N LEU A 103 -7.05 4.58 -2.55
CA LEU A 103 -7.37 3.23 -2.12
C LEU A 103 -7.95 2.47 -3.31
N LEU A 104 -7.25 1.44 -3.76
CA LEU A 104 -7.68 0.58 -4.86
C LEU A 104 -8.61 -0.52 -4.36
N ASP A 105 -8.15 -1.32 -3.41
CA ASP A 105 -8.92 -2.42 -2.85
C ASP A 105 -8.87 -2.36 -1.34
N ARG A 106 -10.00 -2.68 -0.70
CA ARG A 106 -10.03 -2.96 0.74
C ARG A 106 -10.87 -4.21 0.99
N SER A 107 -10.21 -5.23 1.51
CA SER A 107 -10.77 -6.48 2.02
C SER A 107 -10.65 -6.47 3.57
N PRO A 108 -11.30 -7.33 4.37
CA PRO A 108 -12.75 -7.39 4.57
C PRO A 108 -13.22 -7.36 6.04
N ALA A 109 -14.53 -7.16 6.25
CA ALA A 109 -15.30 -7.85 7.28
C ALA A 109 -16.45 -8.62 6.59
N LYS A 110 -16.47 -9.95 6.69
CA LYS A 110 -17.56 -10.80 6.18
C LYS A 110 -18.64 -10.96 7.25
N ASP A 111 -19.90 -10.88 6.87
CA ASP A 111 -21.01 -11.50 7.60
C ASP A 111 -21.90 -12.24 6.56
N GLU A 112 -21.88 -13.57 6.59
CA GLU A 112 -23.07 -14.40 6.30
C GLU A 112 -23.76 -14.68 7.63
#